data_AF-A0A961T174-F1
#
_entry.id   AF-A0A961T174-F1
#
_cell.length_a   1.000
_cell.length_b   1.000
_cell.length_c   1.000
_cell.angle_alpha   90.00
_cell.angle_beta   90.00
_cell.angle_gamma   90.00
#
_symmetry.space_group_name_H-M   'P 1'
#
loop_
_entity.id
_entity.type
_entity.pdbx_description
1 polymer ?
#
loop_
_entity_poly.entity_id
_entity_poly.type
_entity_poly.pdbx_seq_one_letter_code
_entity_poly.pdbx_strand_id
1 'polypeptide(L)'
;MEQNTEPDHTPQAAEQTSEPNRPADTLRDGSLKATIWQNENENGVNYSTTLARTWQGEDGTFRDSHSFSGSELLRIAELARGAYSRTNELRQEQHLSQKEEQQQARDEKDAPSKDEKDKEQEKDEVKSADRASFKASRAYRPRRSQQNIQR
;
A
#
# COMPACT_ATOMS: atom_id res chain seq x y z
N MET A 1 17.87 32.06 -55.21
CA MET A 1 18.10 30.79 -54.49
C MET A 1 17.22 30.85 -53.26
N GLU A 2 15.96 30.46 -53.42
CA GLU A 2 14.93 30.53 -52.40
C GLU A 2 14.98 29.30 -51.48
N GLN A 3 15.03 29.59 -50.18
CA GLN A 3 14.22 29.01 -49.10
C GLN A 3 14.04 27.49 -49.07
N ASN A 4 14.58 26.87 -48.02
CA ASN A 4 13.81 25.96 -47.15
C ASN A 4 14.44 25.93 -45.76
N THR A 5 13.71 26.52 -44.83
CA THR A 5 13.89 26.44 -43.38
C THR A 5 13.22 25.15 -42.92
N GLU A 6 14.00 24.17 -42.47
CA GLU A 6 13.42 23.01 -41.78
C GLU A 6 13.01 23.40 -40.35
N PRO A 7 11.85 22.96 -39.86
CA PRO A 7 11.29 23.42 -38.60
C PRO A 7 12.09 22.90 -37.41
N ASP A 8 12.36 23.82 -36.50
CA ASP A 8 12.71 23.59 -35.10
C ASP A 8 11.68 22.63 -34.47
N HIS A 9 12.01 21.34 -34.46
CA HIS A 9 11.35 20.38 -33.58
C HIS A 9 11.99 20.49 -32.21
N THR A 10 11.52 21.46 -31.44
CA THR A 10 11.57 21.42 -30.00
C THR A 10 10.54 20.39 -29.51
N PRO A 11 10.92 19.25 -28.90
CA PRO A 11 10.12 18.70 -27.84
C PRO A 11 10.60 19.37 -26.55
N GLN A 12 9.86 20.42 -26.18
CA GLN A 12 9.90 21.03 -24.87
C GLN A 12 9.43 19.98 -23.85
N ALA A 13 10.36 19.15 -23.37
CA ALA A 13 10.16 18.32 -22.20
C ALA A 13 10.65 19.13 -21.00
N ALA A 14 9.71 19.70 -20.27
CA ALA A 14 9.96 20.36 -18.99
C ALA A 14 10.77 19.40 -18.10
N GLU A 15 12.01 19.79 -17.79
CA GLU A 15 12.83 19.16 -16.76
C GLU A 15 12.20 19.46 -15.41
N GLN A 16 11.22 18.66 -15.00
CA GLN A 16 10.81 18.59 -13.60
C GLN A 16 11.75 17.61 -12.90
N THR A 17 12.69 18.19 -12.15
CA THR A 17 13.49 17.55 -11.11
C THR A 17 12.58 16.80 -10.15
N SER A 18 12.34 15.53 -10.46
CA SER A 18 11.75 14.53 -9.58
C SER A 18 12.80 13.43 -9.41
N GLU A 19 12.91 12.90 -8.18
CA GLU A 19 13.71 11.72 -7.86
C GLU A 19 13.63 10.68 -8.98
N PRO A 20 14.71 9.91 -9.27
CA PRO A 20 14.78 9.04 -10.44
C PRO A 20 13.56 8.11 -10.46
N ASN A 21 12.63 8.43 -11.35
CA ASN A 21 11.32 7.81 -11.38
C ASN A 21 11.53 6.33 -11.74
N ARG A 22 11.31 5.45 -10.78
CA ARG A 22 11.48 4.02 -11.00
C ARG A 22 10.26 3.50 -11.74
N PRO A 23 10.44 2.67 -12.77
CA PRO A 23 9.30 2.04 -13.42
C PRO A 23 8.55 1.19 -12.39
N ALA A 24 7.24 1.39 -12.29
CA ALA A 24 6.37 0.63 -11.41
C ALA A 24 6.30 -0.84 -11.87
N ASP A 25 6.26 -1.05 -13.19
CA ASP A 25 6.36 -2.37 -13.78
C ASP A 25 6.85 -2.29 -15.24
N THR A 26 7.31 -3.41 -15.80
CA THR A 26 7.64 -3.51 -17.23
C THR A 26 7.22 -4.87 -17.77
N LEU A 27 6.29 -4.86 -18.71
CA LEU A 27 5.87 -6.03 -19.48
C LEU A 27 6.75 -6.16 -20.71
N ARG A 28 7.12 -7.40 -21.09
CA ARG A 28 7.98 -7.66 -22.25
C ARG A 28 7.41 -8.76 -23.14
N ASP A 29 7.56 -8.56 -24.44
CA ASP A 29 7.33 -9.56 -25.48
C ASP A 29 8.48 -9.51 -26.49
N GLY A 30 9.50 -10.35 -26.26
CA GLY A 30 10.72 -10.38 -27.05
C GLY A 30 11.46 -9.03 -27.03
N SER A 31 11.61 -8.41 -28.21
CA SER A 31 12.22 -7.08 -28.36
C SER A 31 11.30 -5.94 -27.97
N LEU A 32 10.01 -6.18 -27.75
CA LEU A 32 9.04 -5.16 -27.38
C LEU A 32 8.89 -5.12 -25.85
N LYS A 33 8.68 -3.92 -25.32
CA LYS A 33 8.40 -3.69 -23.91
C LYS A 33 7.34 -2.61 -23.73
N ALA A 34 6.52 -2.78 -22.69
CA ALA A 34 5.64 -1.75 -22.16
C ALA A 34 6.10 -1.43 -20.73
N THR A 35 6.63 -0.23 -20.52
CA THR A 35 7.10 0.24 -19.22
C THR A 35 6.05 1.16 -18.60
N ILE A 36 5.63 0.84 -17.39
CA ILE A 36 4.66 1.62 -16.63
C ILE A 36 5.43 2.48 -15.61
N TRP A 37 5.19 3.78 -15.62
CA TRP A 37 5.84 4.75 -14.75
C TRP A 37 4.86 5.27 -13.71
N GLN A 38 5.32 5.42 -12.47
CA GLN A 38 4.56 6.03 -11.40
C GLN A 38 4.97 7.49 -11.28
N ASN A 39 4.08 8.42 -11.59
CA ASN A 39 4.33 9.85 -11.48
C ASN A 39 3.55 10.40 -10.29
N GLU A 40 4.24 11.05 -9.37
CA GLU A 40 3.60 11.72 -8.24
C GLU A 40 3.41 13.20 -8.59
N ASN A 41 2.16 13.66 -8.57
CA ASN A 41 1.80 15.05 -8.82
C ASN A 41 1.05 15.61 -7.60
N GLU A 42 0.82 16.92 -7.56
CA GLU A 42 0.03 17.59 -6.49
C GLU A 42 -1.39 16.99 -6.32
N ASN A 43 -1.95 16.44 -7.41
CA ASN A 43 -3.27 15.81 -7.43
C ASN A 43 -3.24 14.30 -7.10
N GLY A 44 -2.08 13.75 -6.74
CA GLY A 44 -1.88 12.35 -6.39
C GLY A 44 -1.07 11.56 -7.42
N VAL A 45 -1.00 10.24 -7.17
CA VAL A 45 -0.23 9.28 -7.96
C VAL A 45 -0.92 8.99 -9.29
N ASN A 46 -0.19 9.15 -10.38
CA ASN A 46 -0.63 8.88 -11.74
C ASN A 46 0.27 7.82 -12.39
N TYR A 47 -0.30 7.00 -13.26
CA TYR A 47 0.45 6.00 -14.00
C TYR A 47 0.47 6.33 -15.48
N SER A 48 1.65 6.36 -16.08
CA SER A 48 1.84 6.47 -17.53
C SER A 48 2.47 5.20 -18.09
N THR A 49 2.29 4.93 -19.38
CA THR A 49 2.88 3.76 -20.04
C THR A 49 3.62 4.18 -21.29
N THR A 50 4.86 3.68 -21.44
CA THR A 50 5.70 3.87 -22.63
C THR A 50 5.93 2.53 -23.30
N LEU A 51 5.59 2.44 -24.58
CA LEU A 51 5.86 1.27 -25.42
C LEU A 51 7.12 1.51 -26.22
N ALA A 52 8.04 0.55 -26.22
CA ALA A 52 9.30 0.66 -26.93
C ALA A 52 9.74 -0.69 -27.51
N ARG A 53 10.50 -0.63 -28.61
CA ARG A 53 11.24 -1.75 -29.18
C ARG A 53 12.72 -1.57 -28.86
N THR A 54 13.31 -2.53 -28.16
CA THR A 54 14.75 -2.58 -27.92
C THR A 54 15.46 -3.32 -29.05
N TRP A 55 16.51 -2.73 -29.58
CA TRP A 55 17.38 -3.31 -30.60
C TRP A 55 18.84 -3.02 -30.27
N GLN A 56 19.75 -3.79 -30.86
CA GLN A 56 21.18 -3.60 -30.67
C GLN A 56 21.76 -2.82 -31.85
N GLY A 57 22.45 -1.71 -31.54
CA GLY A 57 23.18 -0.91 -32.52
C GLY A 57 24.43 -1.60 -33.05
N GLU A 58 24.98 -1.06 -34.12
CA GLU A 58 26.25 -1.53 -34.72
C GLU A 58 27.43 -1.36 -33.75
N ASP A 59 27.33 -0.39 -32.84
CA ASP A 59 28.24 -0.15 -31.72
C ASP A 59 28.10 -1.16 -30.58
N GLY A 60 27.15 -2.11 -30.68
CA GLY A 60 26.82 -3.06 -29.64
C GLY A 60 25.92 -2.50 -28.53
N THR A 61 25.54 -1.22 -28.59
CA THR A 61 24.72 -0.55 -27.59
C THR A 61 23.24 -0.87 -27.79
N PHE A 62 22.52 -1.23 -26.73
CA PHE A 62 21.07 -1.38 -26.80
C PHE A 62 20.38 -0.01 -26.86
N ARG A 63 19.47 0.15 -27.82
CA ARG A 63 18.71 1.37 -28.06
C ARG A 63 17.23 1.02 -28.11
N ASP A 64 16.41 1.99 -27.72
CA ASP A 64 14.96 1.89 -27.80
C ASP A 64 14.43 2.71 -28.98
N SER A 65 13.39 2.20 -29.64
CA SER A 65 12.66 2.89 -30.71
C SER A 65 11.16 2.83 -30.46
N HIS A 66 10.45 3.85 -30.93
CA HIS A 66 8.99 3.98 -30.85
C HIS A 66 8.33 3.76 -32.22
N SER A 67 9.12 3.38 -33.23
CA SER A 67 8.63 3.02 -34.55
C SER A 67 8.47 1.50 -34.63
N PHE A 68 7.27 1.07 -35.04
CA PHE A 68 6.89 -0.34 -35.04
C PHE A 68 6.55 -0.80 -36.46
N SER A 69 6.94 -2.03 -36.77
CA SER A 69 6.59 -2.67 -38.03
C SER A 69 5.16 -3.24 -37.98
N GLY A 70 4.56 -3.49 -39.16
CA GLY A 70 3.21 -4.03 -39.24
C GLY A 70 3.02 -5.36 -38.51
N SER A 71 4.05 -6.21 -38.47
CA SER A 71 4.04 -7.50 -37.75
C SER A 71 4.17 -7.38 -36.23
N GLU A 72 4.49 -6.18 -35.72
CA GLU A 72 4.60 -5.90 -34.29
C GLU A 72 3.32 -5.31 -33.71
N LEU A 73 2.42 -4.75 -34.55
CA LEU A 73 1.23 -4.04 -34.10
C LEU A 73 0.31 -4.89 -33.22
N LEU A 74 0.11 -6.17 -33.57
CA LEU A 74 -0.75 -7.06 -32.76
C LEU A 74 -0.13 -7.36 -31.39
N ARG A 75 1.19 -7.56 -31.35
CA ARG A 75 1.92 -7.80 -30.08
C ARG A 75 1.91 -6.55 -29.20
N ILE A 76 2.02 -5.37 -29.81
CA ILE A 76 1.87 -4.10 -29.10
C ILE A 76 0.47 -3.93 -28.54
N ALA A 77 -0.57 -4.30 -29.29
CA ALA A 77 -1.94 -4.24 -28.80
C ALA A 77 -2.13 -5.12 -27.57
N GLU A 78 -1.57 -6.34 -27.58
CA GLU A 78 -1.60 -7.22 -26.40
C GLU A 78 -0.77 -6.69 -25.23
N LEU A 79 0.42 -6.14 -25.49
CA LEU A 79 1.21 -5.47 -24.46
C LEU A 79 0.49 -4.26 -23.86
N ALA A 80 -0.18 -3.45 -24.69
CA ALA A 80 -0.96 -2.30 -24.24
C ALA A 80 -2.16 -2.75 -23.39
N ARG A 81 -2.83 -3.84 -23.77
CA ARG A 81 -3.90 -4.44 -22.99
C ARG A 81 -3.40 -4.96 -21.64
N GLY A 82 -2.27 -5.66 -21.62
CA GLY A 82 -1.62 -6.12 -20.39
C GLY A 82 -1.24 -4.94 -19.49
N ALA A 83 -0.67 -3.89 -20.06
CA ALA A 83 -0.27 -2.70 -19.31
C ALA A 83 -1.48 -1.96 -18.72
N TYR A 84 -2.61 -1.93 -19.44
CA TYR A 84 -3.86 -1.38 -18.93
C TYR A 84 -4.36 -2.17 -17.70
N SER A 85 -4.42 -3.50 -17.80
CA SER A 85 -4.81 -4.34 -16.66
C SER A 85 -3.88 -4.13 -15.47
N ARG A 86 -2.56 -4.15 -15.70
CA ARG A 86 -1.56 -3.95 -14.64
C ARG A 86 -1.67 -2.58 -13.98
N THR A 87 -1.93 -1.53 -14.75
CA THR A 87 -2.13 -0.18 -14.22
C THR A 87 -3.35 -0.10 -13.30
N ASN A 88 -4.42 -0.84 -13.60
CA ASN A 88 -5.59 -0.88 -12.72
C ASN A 88 -5.31 -1.61 -11.41
N GLU A 89 -4.55 -2.70 -11.45
CA GLU A 89 -4.09 -3.41 -10.24
C GLU A 89 -3.25 -2.47 -9.36
N LEU A 90 -2.26 -1.79 -9.94
CA LEU A 90 -1.42 -0.84 -9.21
C LEU A 90 -2.26 0.25 -8.53
N ARG A 91 -3.27 0.80 -9.21
CA ARG A 91 -4.19 1.79 -8.60
C ARG A 91 -4.98 1.21 -7.43
N GLN A 92 -5.41 -0.05 -7.51
CA GLN A 92 -6.14 -0.69 -6.42
C GLN A 92 -5.23 -0.92 -5.21
N GLU A 93 -4.01 -1.42 -5.45
CA GLU A 93 -2.99 -1.62 -4.41
C GLU A 93 -2.68 -0.31 -3.68
N GLN A 94 -2.53 0.80 -4.41
CA GLN A 94 -2.31 2.14 -3.80
C GLN A 94 -3.48 2.59 -2.93
N HIS A 95 -4.73 2.34 -3.34
CA HIS A 95 -5.87 2.74 -2.53
C HIS A 95 -5.97 1.89 -1.25
N LEU A 96 -5.63 0.61 -1.33
CA LEU A 96 -5.59 -0.27 -0.16
C LEU A 96 -4.49 0.15 0.82
N SER A 97 -3.27 0.43 0.33
CA SER A 97 -2.17 0.90 1.19
C SER A 97 -2.52 2.20 1.90
N GLN A 98 -3.10 3.18 1.19
CA GLN A 98 -3.55 4.43 1.80
C GLN A 98 -4.63 4.22 2.87
N LYS A 99 -5.53 3.25 2.67
CA LYS A 99 -6.58 2.93 3.63
C LYS A 99 -6.01 2.24 4.87
N GLU A 100 -5.06 1.33 4.69
CA GLU A 100 -4.37 0.64 5.79
C GLU A 100 -3.56 1.63 6.63
N GLU A 101 -2.83 2.54 6.00
CA GLU A 101 -2.10 3.62 6.69
C GLU A 101 -3.05 4.52 7.49
N GLN A 102 -4.19 4.90 6.91
CA GLN A 102 -5.19 5.70 7.62
C GLN A 102 -5.81 4.95 8.81
N GLN A 103 -6.02 3.64 8.68
CA GLN A 103 -6.56 2.83 9.77
C GLN A 103 -5.54 2.66 10.89
N GLN A 104 -4.26 2.37 10.56
CA GLN A 104 -3.18 2.29 11.54
C GLN A 104 -2.99 3.61 12.29
N ALA A 105 -3.04 4.74 11.57
CA ALA A 105 -2.94 6.07 12.19
C ALA A 105 -4.14 6.41 13.09
N ARG A 106 -5.31 5.77 12.89
CA ARG A 106 -6.46 5.89 13.80
C ARG A 106 -6.26 4.99 15.02
N ASP A 107 -5.90 3.73 14.81
CA ASP A 107 -5.69 2.75 15.88
C ASP A 107 -4.54 3.17 16.82
N GLU A 108 -3.49 3.83 16.29
CA GLU A 108 -2.41 4.41 17.09
C GLU A 108 -2.88 5.60 17.94
N LYS A 109 -3.83 6.41 17.45
CA LYS A 109 -4.40 7.54 18.20
C LYS A 109 -5.42 7.12 19.25
N ASP A 110 -6.16 6.05 18.98
CA ASP A 110 -7.14 5.46 19.90
C ASP A 110 -6.49 4.45 20.88
N ALA A 111 -5.18 4.21 20.77
CA ALA A 111 -4.45 3.39 21.74
C ALA A 111 -4.45 4.08 23.11
N PRO A 112 -4.87 3.39 24.19
CA PRO A 112 -4.89 3.96 25.53
C PRO A 112 -3.47 4.40 25.90
N SER A 113 -3.36 5.63 26.42
CA SER A 113 -2.06 6.14 26.86
C SER A 113 -1.50 5.19 27.92
N LYS A 114 -0.17 5.08 28.01
CA LYS A 114 0.48 4.26 29.03
C LYS A 114 -0.02 4.60 30.45
N ASP A 115 -0.42 5.86 30.68
CA ASP A 115 -0.98 6.35 31.96
C ASP A 115 -2.42 5.84 32.24
N GLU A 116 -3.18 5.43 31.23
CA GLU A 116 -4.52 4.84 31.40
C GLU A 116 -4.47 3.34 31.68
N LYS A 117 -3.50 2.62 31.09
CA LYS A 117 -3.26 1.20 31.39
C LYS A 117 -2.90 0.96 32.85
N ASP A 118 -2.12 1.87 33.46
CA ASP A 118 -1.75 1.75 34.87
C ASP A 118 -2.96 1.99 35.80
N LYS A 119 -3.90 2.85 35.41
CA LYS A 119 -5.15 3.10 36.18
C LYS A 119 -6.18 1.98 36.07
N GLU A 120 -6.22 1.22 34.99
CA GLU A 120 -7.10 0.05 34.86
C GLU A 120 -6.57 -1.15 35.65
N GLN A 121 -5.24 -1.34 35.69
CA GLN A 121 -4.62 -2.38 36.52
C GLN A 121 -4.83 -2.14 38.02
N GLU A 122 -4.72 -0.89 38.49
CA GLU A 122 -5.01 -0.52 39.89
C GLU A 122 -6.50 -0.71 40.23
N LYS A 123 -7.42 -0.42 39.31
CA LYS A 123 -8.87 -0.59 39.53
C LYS A 123 -9.31 -2.06 39.59
N ASP A 124 -8.67 -2.95 38.82
CA ASP A 124 -8.99 -4.37 38.84
C ASP A 124 -8.41 -5.08 40.07
N GLU A 125 -7.28 -4.62 40.60
CA GLU A 125 -6.72 -5.11 41.87
C GLU A 125 -7.59 -4.72 43.08
N VAL A 126 -8.10 -3.49 43.11
CA VAL A 126 -8.99 -3.02 44.19
C VAL A 126 -10.35 -3.73 44.17
N LYS A 127 -10.94 -3.97 42.98
CA LYS A 127 -12.21 -4.72 42.85
C LYS A 127 -12.06 -6.21 43.18
N SER A 128 -10.88 -6.79 42.94
CA SER A 128 -10.54 -8.17 43.32
C SER A 128 -10.53 -8.34 44.85
N ALA A 129 -9.95 -7.37 45.57
CA ALA A 129 -9.89 -7.37 47.03
C ALA A 129 -11.28 -7.26 47.69
N ASP A 130 -12.17 -6.42 47.16
CA ASP A 130 -13.55 -6.28 47.65
C ASP A 130 -14.42 -7.54 47.40
N ARG A 131 -14.13 -8.27 46.32
CA ARG A 131 -14.86 -9.51 45.99
C ARG A 131 -14.46 -10.68 46.88
N ALA A 132 -13.24 -10.67 47.42
CA ALA A 132 -12.74 -11.66 48.38
C ALA A 132 -13.32 -11.45 49.80
N SER A 133 -13.48 -10.20 50.24
CA SER A 133 -14.03 -9.86 51.56
C SER A 133 -15.53 -10.17 51.69
N PHE A 134 -16.30 -10.02 50.60
CA PHE A 134 -17.73 -10.35 50.59
C PHE A 134 -18.02 -11.87 50.60
N LYS A 135 -17.12 -12.71 50.05
CA LYS A 135 -17.23 -14.18 50.09
C LYS A 135 -16.89 -14.77 51.47
N ALA A 136 -15.99 -14.14 52.23
CA ALA A 136 -15.64 -14.56 53.59
C ALA A 136 -16.77 -14.34 54.61
N SER A 137 -17.67 -13.38 54.35
CA SER A 137 -18.72 -12.96 55.29
C SER A 137 -20.00 -13.80 55.21
N ARG A 138 -20.10 -14.74 54.26
CA ARG A 138 -21.32 -15.56 54.04
C ARG A 138 -21.21 -16.98 54.60
N ALA A 139 -20.10 -17.34 55.23
CA ALA A 139 -19.78 -18.71 55.62
C ALA A 139 -19.58 -18.91 57.14
N TYR A 140 -20.51 -18.45 57.99
CA TYR A 140 -20.68 -19.07 59.31
C TYR A 140 -22.06 -18.77 59.92
N ARG A 141 -23.01 -19.68 59.76
CA ARG A 141 -24.14 -19.82 60.69
C ARG A 141 -23.95 -21.14 61.42
N PRO A 142 -23.62 -21.14 62.73
CA PRO A 142 -23.41 -22.39 63.45
C PRO A 142 -24.75 -23.13 63.55
N ARG A 143 -24.77 -24.40 63.13
CA ARG A 143 -25.91 -25.29 63.37
C ARG A 143 -26.03 -25.50 64.89
N ARG A 144 -27.16 -25.05 65.42
CA ARG A 144 -27.56 -25.15 66.82
C ARG A 144 -27.53 -26.64 67.26
N SER A 145 -26.58 -26.93 68.14
CA SER A 145 -26.51 -28.18 68.91
C SER A 145 -27.83 -28.41 69.65
N GLN A 146 -28.46 -29.55 69.41
CA GLN A 146 -29.50 -30.11 70.27
C GLN A 146 -28.86 -31.28 71.03
N GLN A 147 -28.50 -31.03 72.28
CA GLN A 147 -28.45 -32.07 73.30
C GLN A 147 -29.77 -32.00 74.08
N ASN A 148 -30.48 -33.11 74.20
CA ASN A 148 -31.17 -33.53 75.43
C ASN A 148 -31.61 -35.00 75.28
N ILE A 149 -31.03 -35.92 76.05
CA ILE A 149 -31.36 -36.34 77.45
C ILE A 149 -32.38 -37.49 77.48
N GLN A 150 -31.86 -38.66 77.86
CA GLN A 150 -32.38 -39.75 78.73
C GLN A 150 -33.86 -40.15 78.70
N ARG A 151 -34.14 -41.46 78.56
CA ARG A 151 -34.19 -42.47 79.64
C ARG A 151 -34.28 -43.88 79.07
#